data_AF-A0A1F9F3L5-F1
#
_entry.id   AF-A0A1F9F3L5-F1
#
_cell.length_a   1.000
_cell.length_b   1.000
_cell.length_c   1.000
_cell.angle_alpha   90.00
_cell.angle_beta   90.00
_cell.angle_gamma   90.00
#
_symmetry.space_group_name_H-M   'P 1'
#
loop_
_entity.id
_entity.type
_entity.pdbx_description
1 polymer ?
#
loop_
_entity_poly.entity_id
_entity_poly.type
_entity_poly.pdbx_seq_one_letter_code
_entity_poly.pdbx_strand_id
1 'polypeptide(L)'
;MKRNGSKVILVLLVFCFVCFTSSWATALHQYTITHLTLGGTWSTAQAINDLGQVVGTSQIPGDASYHGFIYYKGTITEMGPINPYDINNLGQVVGYYNTEINGDSTVRSFIYSNGALIDLGTISLDPRAQSWANGINDIGQVVGSANTAYVGSNFHAYLYGDGVMEDIDPDEQSEALAINNYGMVIGNESDGGVFLYSGGVIERLNIFGGALDINDHGEFVGWGSWGDGLEGAFLYRESELIVLGDLGDSGNTKPLAINERCQIVGHSDIGYVDRPWGDSHIDHAFLYDNEVMTDLNTLIPSNSGWELMVATDINNSGQIVGYGVRDGQFQKVCYEENGTTNCYNFPIYSAFLLTPILETTIDIKPGYDPNSVNPRNRGRIPIAILSTKDFDAPSQVDKKSLTFGSTGDEESLISCNRRLKDVNGDGFNDVVCYFKIRSTGFQCGDTQGILKGNTVDGMSIEGRDSIKIVQCE
;
A
#
# COMPACT_ATOMS: atom_id res chain seq x y z
N MET A 1 13.28 2.79 67.45
CA MET A 1 13.21 3.33 66.07
C MET A 1 14.40 2.83 65.26
N LYS A 2 14.23 1.71 64.53
CA LYS A 2 15.10 1.29 63.44
C LYS A 2 14.19 0.66 62.38
N ARG A 3 13.97 1.37 61.27
CA ARG A 3 13.25 0.87 60.09
C ARG A 3 14.26 0.16 59.20
N ASN A 4 14.05 -1.13 58.97
CA ASN A 4 14.70 -1.87 57.89
C ASN A 4 14.08 -1.43 56.56
N GLY A 5 14.91 -0.98 55.63
CA GLY A 5 14.53 -0.73 54.24
C GLY A 5 14.56 -2.04 53.45
N SER A 6 13.39 -2.50 53.00
CA SER A 6 13.30 -3.52 51.96
C SER A 6 13.55 -2.85 50.61
N LYS A 7 14.58 -3.33 49.90
CA LYS A 7 14.82 -3.00 48.49
C LYS A 7 13.72 -3.65 47.66
N VAL A 8 12.93 -2.84 46.98
CA VAL A 8 12.04 -3.29 45.89
C VAL A 8 12.91 -3.33 44.63
N ILE A 9 13.18 -4.52 44.12
CA ILE A 9 13.75 -4.70 42.78
C ILE A 9 12.57 -4.63 41.81
N LEU A 10 12.50 -3.54 41.06
CA LEU A 10 11.57 -3.39 39.94
C LEU A 10 12.12 -4.23 38.79
N VAL A 11 11.55 -5.41 38.56
CA VAL A 11 11.83 -6.19 37.35
C VAL A 11 10.96 -5.56 36.25
N LEU A 12 11.58 -4.77 35.38
CA LEU A 12 11.00 -4.37 34.11
C LEU A 12 10.90 -5.63 33.24
N LEU A 13 9.72 -6.22 33.19
CA LEU A 13 9.35 -7.18 32.15
C LEU A 13 9.17 -6.38 30.87
N VAL A 14 10.21 -6.29 30.06
CA VAL A 14 10.09 -5.95 28.64
C VAL A 14 9.31 -7.10 28.01
N PHE A 15 8.04 -6.85 27.66
CA PHE A 15 7.32 -7.73 26.77
C PHE A 15 7.96 -7.60 25.40
N CYS A 16 8.94 -8.46 25.13
CA CYS A 16 9.42 -8.73 23.79
C CYS A 16 8.24 -9.33 23.03
N PHE A 17 7.58 -8.53 22.19
CA PHE A 17 6.67 -9.03 21.18
C PHE A 17 7.56 -9.74 20.14
N VAL A 18 7.89 -11.00 20.44
CA VAL A 18 8.53 -11.87 19.48
C VAL A 18 7.52 -12.03 18.34
N CYS A 19 7.90 -11.59 17.14
CA CYS A 19 7.21 -11.96 15.91
C CYS A 19 7.35 -13.49 15.79
N PHE A 20 6.35 -14.23 16.27
CA PHE A 20 6.35 -15.68 16.17
C PHE A 20 6.36 -16.05 14.70
N THR A 21 7.40 -16.76 14.26
CA THR A 21 7.39 -17.49 12.99
C THR A 21 6.40 -18.63 13.11
N SER A 22 5.12 -18.34 12.86
CA SER A 22 4.16 -19.40 12.60
C SER A 22 4.44 -19.93 11.20
N SER A 23 5.15 -21.07 11.11
CA SER A 23 5.30 -21.79 9.84
C SER A 23 3.96 -22.39 9.44
N TRP A 24 3.15 -21.60 8.75
CA TRP A 24 2.04 -22.03 7.93
C TRP A 24 2.23 -21.35 6.58
N ALA A 25 2.06 -22.11 5.50
CA ALA A 25 2.25 -21.63 4.14
C ALA A 25 1.71 -20.22 3.97
N THR A 26 2.56 -19.31 3.50
CA THR A 26 2.16 -17.98 3.05
C THR A 26 1.01 -18.16 2.08
N ALA A 27 -0.20 -17.76 2.47
CA ALA A 27 -1.24 -17.52 1.50
C ALA A 27 -0.68 -16.44 0.57
N LEU A 28 -0.44 -16.78 -0.69
CA LEU A 28 -0.16 -15.78 -1.71
C LEU A 28 -1.39 -14.87 -1.73
N HIS A 29 -1.24 -13.66 -1.22
CA HIS A 29 -2.33 -12.69 -1.23
C HIS A 29 -2.63 -12.37 -2.69
N GLN A 30 -3.77 -12.82 -3.20
CA GLN A 30 -4.28 -12.28 -4.46
C GLN A 30 -4.89 -10.91 -4.19
N TYR A 31 -4.77 -10.01 -5.17
CA TYR A 31 -5.29 -8.66 -5.06
C TYR A 31 -6.35 -8.39 -6.11
N THR A 32 -7.39 -7.68 -5.70
CA THR A 32 -8.19 -6.88 -6.64
C THR A 32 -7.48 -5.56 -6.90
N ILE A 33 -7.64 -5.01 -8.10
CA ILE A 33 -7.03 -3.74 -8.50
C ILE A 33 -8.09 -2.71 -8.87
N THR A 34 -8.00 -1.53 -8.28
CA THR A 34 -8.85 -0.38 -8.56
C THR A 34 -8.04 0.73 -9.21
N HIS A 35 -8.49 1.25 -10.35
CA HIS A 35 -7.88 2.41 -11.02
C HIS A 35 -8.33 3.72 -10.37
N LEU A 36 -7.39 4.59 -10.01
CA LEU A 36 -7.67 5.86 -9.35
C LEU A 36 -7.36 7.04 -10.30
N THR A 37 -8.39 7.70 -10.84
CA THR A 37 -8.21 8.84 -11.77
C THR A 37 -9.30 9.88 -11.61
N LEU A 38 -8.96 11.16 -11.84
CA LEU A 38 -9.92 12.27 -12.00
C LEU A 38 -10.49 12.36 -13.43
N GLY A 39 -10.10 11.44 -14.33
CA GLY A 39 -10.58 11.36 -15.70
C GLY A 39 -9.58 11.85 -16.76
N GLY A 40 -8.38 12.27 -16.36
CA GLY A 40 -7.24 12.47 -17.27
C GLY A 40 -6.46 11.19 -17.54
N THR A 41 -5.39 11.32 -18.35
CA THR A 41 -4.58 10.18 -18.80
C THR A 41 -3.53 9.73 -17.79
N TRP A 42 -3.05 10.65 -16.94
CA TRP A 42 -2.02 10.35 -15.94
C TRP A 42 -2.54 10.43 -14.49
N SER A 43 -2.09 9.51 -13.64
CA SER A 43 -2.34 9.52 -12.20
C SER A 43 -1.28 8.74 -11.40
N THR A 44 -1.04 9.17 -10.16
CA THR A 44 -0.23 8.47 -9.16
C THR A 44 -0.93 8.51 -7.80
N ALA A 45 -0.89 7.41 -7.05
CA ALA A 45 -1.28 7.38 -5.64
C ALA A 45 -0.01 7.47 -4.77
N GLN A 46 -0.07 8.24 -3.69
CA GLN A 46 1.09 8.55 -2.85
C GLN A 46 0.99 7.88 -1.49
N ALA A 47 -0.15 7.99 -0.81
CA ALA A 47 -0.33 7.44 0.54
C ALA A 47 -1.72 6.86 0.78
N ILE A 48 -1.83 5.97 1.75
CA ILE A 48 -3.03 5.28 2.20
C ILE A 48 -3.05 5.15 3.72
N ASN A 49 -4.16 5.56 4.36
CA ASN A 49 -4.33 5.33 5.80
C ASN A 49 -5.04 3.99 6.12
N ASP A 50 -5.13 3.63 7.40
CA ASP A 50 -5.76 2.37 7.85
C ASP A 50 -7.28 2.34 7.66
N LEU A 51 -7.91 3.49 7.38
CA LEU A 51 -9.31 3.55 6.97
C LEU A 51 -9.49 3.19 5.48
N GLY A 52 -8.42 3.06 4.71
CA GLY A 52 -8.44 2.82 3.27
C GLY A 52 -8.74 4.09 2.47
N GLN A 53 -8.44 5.27 3.02
CA GLN A 53 -8.44 6.54 2.28
C GLN A 53 -7.12 6.69 1.55
N VAL A 54 -7.16 6.94 0.25
CA VAL A 54 -5.96 7.06 -0.59
C VAL A 54 -5.84 8.48 -1.10
N VAL A 55 -4.64 9.06 -1.04
CA VAL A 55 -4.35 10.37 -1.63
C VAL A 55 -3.36 10.24 -2.77
N GLY A 56 -3.43 11.16 -3.72
CA GLY A 56 -2.53 11.17 -4.87
C GLY A 56 -2.78 12.34 -5.79
N THR A 57 -2.14 12.30 -6.96
CA THR A 57 -2.24 13.35 -7.97
C THR A 57 -2.72 12.75 -9.29
N SER A 58 -3.65 13.43 -9.96
CA SER A 58 -4.16 13.00 -11.26
C SER A 58 -4.35 14.20 -12.19
N GLN A 59 -4.16 13.97 -13.49
CA GLN A 59 -4.64 14.91 -14.47
C GLN A 59 -6.17 14.95 -14.49
N ILE A 60 -6.73 16.15 -14.60
CA ILE A 60 -8.17 16.35 -14.78
C ILE A 60 -8.58 16.09 -16.25
N PRO A 61 -9.88 15.97 -16.57
CA PRO A 61 -10.34 15.67 -17.93
C PRO A 61 -9.77 16.64 -18.98
N GLY A 62 -9.23 16.08 -20.07
CA GLY A 62 -8.58 16.84 -21.13
C GLY A 62 -7.11 17.20 -20.85
N ASP A 63 -6.50 16.61 -19.81
CA ASP A 63 -5.10 16.74 -19.44
C ASP A 63 -4.67 18.20 -19.19
N ALA A 64 -5.60 19.02 -18.69
CA ALA A 64 -5.44 20.46 -18.57
C ALA A 64 -4.54 20.91 -17.40
N SER A 65 -4.54 20.16 -16.29
CA SER A 65 -3.78 20.44 -15.08
C SER A 65 -3.68 19.20 -14.19
N TYR A 66 -2.73 19.21 -13.25
CA TYR A 66 -2.58 18.20 -12.20
C TYR A 66 -3.29 18.65 -10.93
N HIS A 67 -4.16 17.80 -10.41
CA HIS A 67 -4.92 18.05 -9.20
C HIS A 67 -4.71 16.90 -8.20
N GLY A 68 -4.63 17.25 -6.93
CA GLY A 68 -4.68 16.29 -5.85
C GLY A 68 -6.07 15.65 -5.78
N PHE A 69 -6.13 14.39 -5.35
CA PHE A 69 -7.38 13.70 -5.08
C PHE A 69 -7.31 12.94 -3.76
N ILE A 70 -8.50 12.68 -3.20
CA ILE A 70 -8.70 11.67 -2.15
C ILE A 70 -9.73 10.64 -2.64
N TYR A 71 -9.39 9.37 -2.52
CA TYR A 71 -10.29 8.24 -2.76
C TYR A 71 -10.76 7.65 -1.43
N TYR A 72 -12.04 7.35 -1.34
CA TYR A 72 -12.59 6.57 -0.23
C TYR A 72 -13.84 5.81 -0.68
N LYS A 73 -13.86 4.49 -0.45
CA LYS A 73 -15.03 3.61 -0.67
C LYS A 73 -15.71 3.83 -2.03
N GLY A 74 -14.94 3.76 -3.11
CA GLY A 74 -15.45 3.90 -4.48
C GLY A 74 -15.66 5.33 -4.97
N THR A 75 -15.41 6.35 -4.14
CA THR A 75 -15.56 7.76 -4.52
C THR A 75 -14.21 8.45 -4.59
N ILE A 76 -13.91 9.11 -5.70
CA ILE A 76 -12.75 10.00 -5.86
C ILE A 76 -13.23 11.44 -5.78
N THR A 77 -12.62 12.23 -4.89
CA THR A 77 -12.90 13.65 -4.70
C THR A 77 -11.66 14.46 -5.07
N GLU A 78 -11.83 15.44 -5.95
CA GLU A 78 -10.79 16.40 -6.32
C GLU A 78 -10.49 17.36 -5.15
N MET A 79 -9.21 17.61 -4.89
CA MET A 79 -8.72 18.50 -3.82
C MET A 79 -8.12 19.81 -4.35
N GLY A 80 -8.20 20.04 -5.67
CA GLY A 80 -7.63 21.20 -6.34
C GLY A 80 -6.15 21.03 -6.72
N PRO A 81 -5.48 22.12 -7.15
CA PRO A 81 -4.11 22.09 -7.67
C PRO A 81 -3.05 22.00 -6.55
N ILE A 82 -3.10 20.92 -5.79
CA ILE A 82 -2.20 20.59 -4.68
C ILE A 82 -1.50 19.25 -4.93
N ASN A 83 -0.39 19.01 -4.24
CA ASN A 83 0.37 17.77 -4.31
C ASN A 83 0.36 17.11 -2.93
N PRO A 84 -0.56 16.16 -2.66
CA PRO A 84 -0.57 15.43 -1.41
C PRO A 84 0.57 14.41 -1.37
N TYR A 85 1.18 14.26 -0.19
CA TYR A 85 2.28 13.33 0.08
C TYR A 85 1.85 12.25 1.05
N ASP A 86 1.17 12.64 2.14
CA ASP A 86 0.84 11.73 3.23
C ASP A 86 -0.55 12.01 3.83
N ILE A 87 -1.14 11.02 4.50
CA ILE A 87 -2.47 11.06 5.12
C ILE A 87 -2.50 10.25 6.43
N ASN A 88 -2.95 10.88 7.51
CA ASN A 88 -3.13 10.18 8.80
C ASN A 88 -4.51 9.52 8.95
N ASN A 89 -4.72 8.76 10.03
CA ASN A 89 -5.99 8.06 10.31
C ASN A 89 -7.15 8.99 10.73
N LEU A 90 -6.88 10.29 10.95
CA LEU A 90 -7.92 11.32 11.08
C LEU A 90 -8.38 11.86 9.72
N GLY A 91 -7.79 11.41 8.61
CA GLY A 91 -8.07 11.87 7.26
C GLY A 91 -7.49 13.26 6.98
N GLN A 92 -6.48 13.69 7.75
CA GLN A 92 -5.73 14.91 7.48
C GLN A 92 -4.65 14.60 6.46
N VAL A 93 -4.55 15.42 5.42
CA VAL A 93 -3.62 15.22 4.31
C VAL A 93 -2.56 16.30 4.35
N VAL A 94 -1.30 15.95 4.14
CA VAL A 94 -0.20 16.90 4.02
C VAL A 94 0.46 16.81 2.67
N GLY A 95 1.24 17.84 2.34
CA GLY A 95 1.99 17.91 1.11
C GLY A 95 2.38 19.35 0.81
N TYR A 96 2.45 19.70 -0.47
CA TYR A 96 2.76 21.07 -0.89
C TYR A 96 1.86 21.59 -2.00
N TYR A 97 1.81 22.91 -2.14
CA TYR A 97 1.12 23.59 -3.23
C TYR A 97 1.88 24.82 -3.71
N ASN A 98 1.67 25.16 -4.98
CA ASN A 98 2.21 26.40 -5.56
C ASN A 98 1.29 27.56 -5.18
N THR A 99 1.88 28.65 -4.69
CA THR A 99 1.15 29.86 -4.30
C THR A 99 1.94 31.11 -4.68
N GLU A 100 1.32 32.28 -4.58
CA GLU A 100 1.95 33.57 -4.84
C GLU A 100 1.94 34.41 -3.57
N ILE A 101 3.11 34.88 -3.15
CA ILE A 101 3.25 35.77 -1.98
C ILE A 101 3.99 37.02 -2.41
N ASN A 102 3.34 38.18 -2.25
CA ASN A 102 3.84 39.49 -2.66
C ASN A 102 4.17 39.61 -4.17
N GLY A 103 3.50 38.86 -5.03
CA GLY A 103 3.73 38.88 -6.48
C GLY A 103 4.78 37.89 -6.99
N ASP A 104 5.40 37.11 -6.08
CA ASP A 104 6.39 36.08 -6.41
C ASP A 104 5.80 34.68 -6.21
N SER A 105 5.96 33.79 -7.20
CA SER A 105 5.63 32.36 -7.05
C SER A 105 6.50 31.70 -5.98
N THR A 106 5.88 30.92 -5.10
CA THR A 106 6.55 30.12 -4.06
C THR A 106 5.82 28.80 -3.83
N VAL A 107 6.39 27.95 -2.98
CA VAL A 107 5.86 26.64 -2.58
C VAL A 107 5.65 26.61 -1.08
N ARG A 108 4.50 26.10 -0.65
CA ARG A 108 4.12 26.02 0.76
C ARG A 108 3.64 24.63 1.14
N SER A 109 4.07 24.19 2.31
CA SER A 109 3.51 23.03 2.99
C SER A 109 2.09 23.33 3.48
N PHE A 110 1.23 22.31 3.48
CA PHE A 110 -0.16 22.44 3.93
C PHE A 110 -0.59 21.27 4.81
N ILE A 111 -1.64 21.51 5.61
CA ILE A 111 -2.56 20.48 6.13
C ILE A 111 -3.92 20.71 5.49
N TYR A 112 -4.49 19.70 4.86
CA TYR A 112 -5.87 19.68 4.40
C TYR A 112 -6.70 18.89 5.39
N SER A 113 -7.69 19.53 6.01
CA SER A 113 -8.55 18.92 7.00
C SER A 113 -9.96 19.47 6.92
N ASN A 114 -10.96 18.60 7.01
CA ASN A 114 -12.38 18.96 6.99
C ASN A 114 -12.78 19.87 5.80
N GLY A 115 -12.18 19.64 4.63
CA GLY A 115 -12.47 20.41 3.42
C GLY A 115 -11.72 21.73 3.27
N ALA A 116 -10.84 22.07 4.22
CA ALA A 116 -10.07 23.31 4.23
C ALA A 116 -8.56 23.03 4.10
N LEU A 117 -7.89 23.83 3.26
CA LEU A 117 -6.44 23.88 3.16
C LEU A 117 -5.90 24.91 4.15
N ILE A 118 -4.99 24.47 5.02
CA ILE A 118 -4.31 25.28 6.02
C ILE A 118 -2.85 25.36 5.61
N ASP A 119 -2.37 26.57 5.33
CA ASP A 119 -0.95 26.83 5.07
C ASP A 119 -0.17 26.75 6.38
N LEU A 120 0.92 25.98 6.40
CA LEU A 120 1.77 25.80 7.60
C LEU A 120 2.85 26.88 7.75
N GLY A 121 3.06 27.70 6.74
CA GLY A 121 4.11 28.71 6.72
C GLY A 121 5.49 28.11 6.45
N THR A 122 6.50 28.69 7.11
CA THR A 122 7.93 28.34 7.00
C THR A 122 8.61 28.73 8.30
N ILE A 123 9.79 28.18 8.55
CA ILE A 123 10.67 28.55 9.68
C ILE A 123 11.21 29.98 9.50
N SER A 124 11.45 30.41 8.26
CA SER A 124 12.02 31.72 7.95
C SER A 124 11.06 32.89 8.23
N LEU A 125 11.63 34.04 8.59
CA LEU A 125 10.91 35.32 8.65
C LEU A 125 10.58 35.90 7.26
N ASP A 126 11.20 35.41 6.17
CA ASP A 126 10.82 35.78 4.81
C ASP A 126 9.51 35.06 4.44
N PRO A 127 8.39 35.79 4.22
CA PRO A 127 7.12 35.19 3.86
C PRO A 127 7.12 34.56 2.46
N ARG A 128 8.23 34.54 1.73
CA ARG A 128 8.36 33.83 0.44
C ARG A 128 9.17 32.53 0.55
N ALA A 129 9.84 32.29 1.68
CA ALA A 129 10.60 31.06 1.90
C ALA A 129 9.73 29.81 1.69
N GLN A 130 10.33 28.77 1.08
CA GLN A 130 9.62 27.57 0.67
C GLN A 130 9.55 26.55 1.80
N SER A 131 8.53 25.70 1.76
CA SER A 131 8.38 24.55 2.65
C SER A 131 7.65 23.40 1.96
N TRP A 132 8.01 22.17 2.35
CA TRP A 132 7.36 20.91 1.95
C TRP A 132 6.98 20.11 3.18
N ALA A 133 5.87 19.38 3.12
CA ALA A 133 5.50 18.42 4.15
C ALA A 133 5.60 17.01 3.54
N ASN A 134 6.34 16.14 4.23
CA ASN A 134 6.66 14.79 3.77
C ASN A 134 5.90 13.72 4.57
N GLY A 135 5.64 13.95 5.86
CA GLY A 135 4.93 12.99 6.71
C GLY A 135 4.04 13.64 7.78
N ILE A 136 3.00 12.94 8.20
CA ILE A 136 2.07 13.33 9.27
C ILE A 136 1.70 12.13 10.15
N ASN A 137 1.69 12.32 11.47
CA ASN A 137 1.21 11.29 12.40
C ASN A 137 -0.25 11.49 12.85
N ASP A 138 -0.81 10.53 13.58
CA ASP A 138 -2.22 10.52 13.98
C ASP A 138 -2.60 11.60 15.01
N ILE A 139 -1.62 12.21 15.68
CA ILE A 139 -1.86 13.37 16.55
C ILE A 139 -1.73 14.70 15.79
N GLY A 140 -1.45 14.66 14.49
CA GLY A 140 -1.41 15.82 13.60
C GLY A 140 -0.09 16.59 13.61
N GLN A 141 1.00 15.97 14.08
CA GLN A 141 2.34 16.52 13.90
C GLN A 141 2.80 16.27 12.47
N VAL A 142 3.46 17.25 11.87
CA VAL A 142 3.89 17.21 10.46
C VAL A 142 5.40 17.41 10.38
N VAL A 143 6.06 16.65 9.52
CA VAL A 143 7.50 16.80 9.25
C VAL A 143 7.76 17.11 7.79
N GLY A 144 8.91 17.72 7.52
CA GLY A 144 9.36 17.98 6.17
C GLY A 144 10.61 18.84 6.14
N SER A 145 10.75 19.64 5.08
CA SER A 145 11.88 20.52 4.87
C SER A 145 11.43 21.97 4.59
N ALA A 146 12.16 22.96 5.12
CA ALA A 146 11.88 24.38 4.86
C ALA A 146 13.15 25.24 4.79
N ASN A 147 13.09 26.36 4.06
CA ASN A 147 14.17 27.34 4.05
C ASN A 147 14.26 28.06 5.40
N THR A 148 15.49 28.23 5.92
CA THR A 148 15.73 28.89 7.22
C THR A 148 15.94 30.39 7.17
N ALA A 149 16.28 30.97 6.01
CA ALA A 149 16.63 32.40 5.91
C ALA A 149 15.89 33.17 4.82
N TYR A 150 15.98 32.75 3.55
CA TYR A 150 15.36 33.44 2.41
C TYR A 150 15.05 32.45 1.28
N VAL A 151 14.35 32.89 0.23
CA VAL A 151 14.03 32.04 -0.93
C VAL A 151 15.31 31.46 -1.56
N GLY A 152 15.42 30.13 -1.59
CA GLY A 152 16.59 29.44 -2.12
C GLY A 152 17.79 29.36 -1.16
N SER A 153 17.60 29.66 0.13
CA SER A 153 18.57 29.27 1.16
C SER A 153 18.59 27.75 1.37
N ASN A 154 19.45 27.26 2.25
CA ASN A 154 19.46 25.84 2.59
C ASN A 154 18.12 25.38 3.20
N PHE A 155 17.82 24.11 3.00
CA PHE A 155 16.69 23.42 3.62
C PHE A 155 17.14 22.74 4.91
N HIS A 156 16.29 22.84 5.92
CA HIS A 156 16.46 22.15 7.19
C HIS A 156 15.21 21.33 7.49
N ALA A 157 15.40 20.21 8.18
CA ALA A 157 14.32 19.39 8.67
C ALA A 157 13.49 20.18 9.70
N TYR A 158 12.17 20.08 9.60
CA TYR A 158 11.28 20.68 10.60
C TYR A 158 10.30 19.66 11.19
N LEU A 159 9.84 19.99 12.39
CA LEU A 159 8.66 19.40 13.03
C LEU A 159 7.64 20.51 13.30
N TYR A 160 6.43 20.34 12.78
CA TYR A 160 5.31 21.23 13.03
C TYR A 160 4.35 20.57 14.03
N GLY A 161 4.07 21.28 15.12
CA GLY A 161 3.16 20.84 16.18
C GLY A 161 2.65 22.05 16.97
N ASP A 162 1.42 21.97 17.48
CA ASP A 162 0.79 23.03 18.28
C ASP A 162 0.80 24.43 17.61
N GLY A 163 0.78 24.47 16.27
CA GLY A 163 0.77 25.71 15.50
C GLY A 163 2.15 26.33 15.26
N VAL A 164 3.23 25.64 15.60
CA VAL A 164 4.61 26.13 15.49
C VAL A 164 5.44 25.18 14.63
N MET A 165 6.24 25.74 13.73
CA MET A 165 7.26 25.01 12.95
C MET A 165 8.62 25.16 13.64
N GLU A 166 9.17 24.07 14.14
CA GLU A 166 10.47 24.00 14.80
C GLU A 166 11.51 23.39 13.85
N ASP A 167 12.67 24.05 13.74
CA ASP A 167 13.86 23.48 13.09
C ASP A 167 14.46 22.43 14.03
N ILE A 168 14.40 21.16 13.62
CA ILE A 168 14.82 20.04 14.47
C ILE A 168 16.31 19.70 14.30
N ASP A 169 16.95 20.24 13.26
CA ASP A 169 18.36 20.02 12.94
C ASP A 169 19.02 21.34 12.48
N PRO A 170 19.20 22.31 13.39
CA PRO A 170 19.67 23.65 13.05
C PRO A 170 21.16 23.69 12.66
N ASP A 171 21.89 22.62 12.92
CA ASP A 171 23.35 22.54 12.73
C ASP A 171 23.73 22.05 11.33
N GLU A 172 22.83 21.38 10.60
CA GLU A 172 23.11 20.76 9.30
C GLU A 172 21.96 20.99 8.30
N GLN A 173 22.28 20.89 7.01
CA GLN A 173 21.24 20.91 5.97
C GLN A 173 20.60 19.53 5.89
N SER A 174 19.29 19.47 6.08
CA SER A 174 18.60 18.19 6.24
C SER A 174 17.15 18.26 5.80
N GLU A 175 16.55 17.07 5.70
CA GLU A 175 15.13 16.87 5.41
C GLU A 175 14.59 15.73 6.29
N ALA A 176 13.46 15.98 6.94
CA ALA A 176 12.67 14.93 7.59
C ALA A 176 11.73 14.30 6.58
N LEU A 177 11.72 12.96 6.52
CA LEU A 177 11.01 12.21 5.49
C LEU A 177 9.77 11.50 6.01
N ALA A 178 9.84 10.92 7.22
CA ALA A 178 8.70 10.23 7.82
C ALA A 178 8.67 10.41 9.34
N ILE A 179 7.48 10.29 9.91
CA ILE A 179 7.21 10.43 11.34
C ILE A 179 6.23 9.35 11.79
N ASN A 180 6.51 8.67 12.90
CA ASN A 180 5.57 7.70 13.48
C ASN A 180 4.66 8.33 14.55
N ASN A 181 3.70 7.56 15.08
CA ASN A 181 2.73 8.02 16.07
C ASN A 181 3.33 8.29 17.46
N TYR A 182 4.60 7.92 17.68
CA TYR A 182 5.35 8.27 18.89
C TYR A 182 6.21 9.53 18.72
N GLY A 183 6.16 10.18 17.54
CA GLY A 183 6.93 11.38 17.24
C GLY A 183 8.40 11.11 16.95
N MET A 184 8.76 9.88 16.60
CA MET A 184 10.09 9.56 16.05
C MET A 184 10.12 9.97 14.59
N VAL A 185 11.18 10.65 14.19
CA VAL A 185 11.34 11.21 12.85
C VAL A 185 12.62 10.66 12.23
N ILE A 186 12.52 10.14 11.01
CA ILE A 186 13.69 9.78 10.20
C ILE A 186 13.91 10.81 9.11
N GLY A 187 15.15 11.02 8.75
CA GLY A 187 15.52 11.97 7.72
C GLY A 187 16.96 11.81 7.25
N ASN A 188 17.34 12.63 6.28
CA ASN A 188 18.67 12.62 5.71
C ASN A 188 19.30 14.02 5.76
N GLU A 189 20.61 14.04 5.93
CA GLU A 189 21.47 15.22 5.80
C GLU A 189 21.99 15.34 4.35
N SER A 190 22.41 16.54 3.96
CA SER A 190 22.86 16.83 2.58
C SER A 190 24.10 16.05 2.12
N ASP A 191 24.87 15.49 3.05
CA ASP A 191 26.01 14.62 2.76
C ASP A 191 25.61 13.14 2.61
N GLY A 192 24.32 12.83 2.76
CA GLY A 192 23.74 11.49 2.70
C GLY A 192 23.62 10.79 4.05
N GLY A 193 24.03 11.43 5.16
CA GLY A 193 23.88 10.86 6.50
C GLY A 193 22.41 10.68 6.89
N VAL A 194 22.05 9.49 7.39
CA VAL A 194 20.71 9.23 7.94
C VAL A 194 20.68 9.59 9.42
N PHE A 195 19.61 10.25 9.86
CA PHE A 195 19.38 10.54 11.27
C PHE A 195 18.02 10.04 11.76
N LEU A 196 17.96 9.79 13.07
CA LEU A 196 16.75 9.51 13.83
C LEU A 196 16.60 10.59 14.90
N TYR A 197 15.54 11.39 14.81
CA TYR A 197 15.15 12.34 15.84
C TYR A 197 14.11 11.70 16.76
N SER A 198 14.35 11.76 18.07
CA SER A 198 13.41 11.30 19.09
C SER A 198 13.59 12.06 20.41
N GLY A 199 12.48 12.52 20.98
CA GLY A 199 12.49 13.20 22.28
C GLY A 199 13.37 14.46 22.34
N GLY A 200 13.52 15.19 21.22
CA GLY A 200 14.36 16.39 21.13
C GLY A 200 15.84 16.11 20.89
N VAL A 201 16.22 14.88 20.56
CA VAL A 201 17.60 14.47 20.32
C VAL A 201 17.73 13.85 18.93
N ILE A 202 18.76 14.27 18.19
CA ILE A 202 19.18 13.64 16.94
C ILE A 202 20.25 12.59 17.22
N GLU A 203 19.95 11.35 16.85
CA GLU A 203 20.93 10.28 16.69
C GLU A 203 21.34 10.19 15.21
N ARG A 204 22.63 10.38 14.93
CA ARG A 204 23.20 10.20 13.59
C ARG A 204 23.63 8.76 13.42
N LEU A 205 23.04 8.09 12.43
CA LEU A 205 23.30 6.68 12.15
C LEU A 205 24.47 6.54 11.19
N ASN A 206 25.22 5.44 11.31
CA ASN A 206 26.29 5.11 10.36
C ASN A 206 25.69 4.49 9.08
N ILE A 207 24.80 5.23 8.43
CA ILE A 207 24.11 4.88 7.19
C ILE A 207 24.22 6.09 6.26
N PHE A 208 24.70 5.86 5.04
CA PHE A 208 24.82 6.85 3.99
C PHE A 208 23.89 6.48 2.84
N GLY A 209 22.81 7.24 2.65
CA GLY A 209 21.75 6.93 1.70
C GLY A 209 20.46 7.69 2.02
N GLY A 210 19.33 7.00 2.01
CA GLY A 210 18.03 7.56 2.36
C GLY A 210 17.17 6.63 3.20
N ALA A 211 16.76 7.08 4.39
CA ALA A 211 15.64 6.48 5.12
C ALA A 211 14.33 7.04 4.57
N LEU A 212 13.32 6.20 4.35
CA LEU A 212 12.14 6.56 3.57
C LEU A 212 10.84 6.50 4.37
N ASP A 213 10.68 5.49 5.21
CA ASP A 213 9.48 5.32 6.03
C ASP A 213 9.76 4.59 7.34
N ILE A 214 8.96 4.84 8.38
CA ILE A 214 9.12 4.36 9.75
C ILE A 214 7.78 3.93 10.36
N ASN A 215 7.74 2.75 10.97
CA ASN A 215 6.56 2.28 11.70
C ASN A 215 6.57 2.70 13.18
N ASP A 216 5.47 2.44 13.90
CA ASP A 216 5.31 2.77 15.32
C ASP A 216 6.22 1.96 16.24
N HIS A 217 6.82 0.88 15.76
CA HIS A 217 7.85 0.13 16.49
C HIS A 217 9.23 0.80 16.43
N GLY A 218 9.38 1.86 15.62
CA GLY A 218 10.66 2.53 15.37
C GLY A 218 11.54 1.77 14.37
N GLU A 219 10.97 0.80 13.65
CA GLU A 219 11.63 0.12 12.54
C GLU A 219 11.42 0.95 11.28
N PHE A 220 12.46 1.08 10.47
CA PHE A 220 12.39 1.91 9.28
C PHE A 220 13.09 1.27 8.09
N VAL A 221 12.68 1.69 6.90
CA VAL A 221 13.21 1.19 5.64
C VAL A 221 13.97 2.27 4.89
N GLY A 222 14.89 1.85 4.05
CA GLY A 222 15.65 2.76 3.23
C GLY A 222 16.57 2.05 2.25
N TRP A 223 17.46 2.83 1.66
CA TRP A 223 18.52 2.36 0.80
C TRP A 223 19.81 3.11 1.15
N GLY A 224 20.96 2.48 0.97
CA GLY A 224 22.23 3.16 1.23
C GLY A 224 23.39 2.21 1.42
N SER A 225 24.42 2.70 2.09
CA SER A 225 25.60 1.95 2.50
C SER A 225 25.89 2.18 3.98
N TRP A 226 26.41 1.18 4.68
CA TRP A 226 26.62 1.25 6.14
C TRP A 226 27.90 0.54 6.61
N GLY A 227 28.85 0.37 5.70
CA GLY A 227 30.16 -0.23 5.96
C GLY A 227 30.82 -0.79 4.71
N ASP A 228 32.03 -1.34 4.87
CA ASP A 228 32.79 -1.91 3.76
C ASP A 228 32.03 -3.09 3.12
N GLY A 229 31.51 -2.88 1.91
CA GLY A 229 30.78 -3.88 1.14
C GLY A 229 29.35 -4.14 1.61
N LEU A 230 28.81 -3.29 2.49
CA LEU A 230 27.42 -3.35 2.94
C LEU A 230 26.64 -2.19 2.32
N GLU A 231 25.87 -2.50 1.28
CA GLU A 231 25.01 -1.56 0.57
C GLU A 231 23.72 -2.24 0.07
N GLY A 232 22.69 -1.43 -0.20
CA GLY A 232 21.43 -1.87 -0.80
C GLY A 232 20.19 -1.38 -0.07
N ALA A 233 19.05 -1.97 -0.43
CA ALA A 233 17.79 -1.79 0.28
C ALA A 233 17.84 -2.49 1.65
N PHE A 234 17.41 -1.80 2.70
CA PHE A 234 17.47 -2.30 4.06
C PHE A 234 16.18 -2.10 4.84
N LEU A 235 16.01 -2.94 5.86
CA LEU A 235 15.16 -2.75 7.03
C LEU A 235 16.07 -2.55 8.25
N TYR A 236 15.88 -1.46 8.98
CA TYR A 236 16.50 -1.23 10.29
C TYR A 236 15.55 -1.73 11.38
N ARG A 237 16.01 -2.66 12.21
CA ARG A 237 15.25 -3.26 13.32
C ARG A 237 16.19 -3.59 14.47
N GLU A 238 15.83 -3.20 15.69
CA GLU A 238 16.58 -3.55 16.92
C GLU A 238 18.09 -3.22 16.82
N SER A 239 18.44 -2.11 16.17
CA SER A 239 19.83 -1.70 15.88
C SER A 239 20.60 -2.61 14.92
N GLU A 240 19.92 -3.48 14.19
CA GLU A 240 20.44 -4.28 13.09
C GLU A 240 19.92 -3.78 11.74
N LEU A 241 20.74 -3.92 10.70
CA LEU A 241 20.39 -3.63 9.30
C LEU A 241 20.25 -4.95 8.53
N ILE A 242 19.04 -5.21 8.07
CA ILE A 242 18.65 -6.42 7.34
C ILE A 242 18.56 -6.05 5.86
N VAL A 243 19.33 -6.71 5.01
CA VAL A 243 19.28 -6.52 3.55
C VAL A 243 18.03 -7.20 2.98
N LEU A 244 17.24 -6.48 2.19
CA LEU A 244 15.97 -6.99 1.63
C LEU A 244 16.15 -7.87 0.39
N GLY A 245 17.24 -7.69 -0.37
CA GLY A 245 17.46 -8.34 -1.66
C GLY A 245 16.83 -7.60 -2.83
N ASP A 246 16.61 -8.30 -3.94
CA ASP A 246 16.00 -7.76 -5.17
C ASP A 246 15.14 -8.83 -5.89
N LEU A 247 14.40 -8.41 -6.91
CA LEU A 247 13.59 -9.30 -7.75
C LEU A 247 14.36 -9.92 -8.93
N GLY A 248 15.52 -9.36 -9.31
CA GLY A 248 16.16 -9.63 -10.61
C GLY A 248 17.69 -9.64 -10.61
N ASP A 249 18.34 -9.75 -9.45
CA ASP A 249 19.80 -9.65 -9.27
C ASP A 249 20.40 -8.34 -9.83
N SER A 250 19.59 -7.28 -9.91
CA SER A 250 19.95 -5.98 -10.49
C SER A 250 20.62 -5.05 -9.48
N GLY A 251 20.42 -5.29 -8.17
CA GLY A 251 20.92 -4.44 -7.09
C GLY A 251 20.21 -3.09 -6.94
N ASN A 252 19.20 -2.77 -7.74
CA ASN A 252 18.46 -1.51 -7.66
C ASN A 252 17.05 -1.73 -7.08
N THR A 253 16.98 -1.78 -5.75
CA THR A 253 15.76 -1.93 -4.97
C THR A 253 15.55 -0.69 -4.10
N LYS A 254 14.31 -0.19 -4.03
CA LYS A 254 13.92 0.91 -3.14
C LYS A 254 12.65 0.56 -2.36
N PRO A 255 12.75 0.28 -1.06
CA PRO A 255 11.58 0.13 -0.18
C PRO A 255 11.03 1.52 0.14
N LEU A 256 9.77 1.77 -0.20
CA LEU A 256 9.15 3.09 -0.06
C LEU A 256 8.29 3.20 1.20
N ALA A 257 7.71 2.11 1.68
CA ALA A 257 6.84 2.12 2.85
C ALA A 257 6.88 0.82 3.65
N ILE A 258 6.57 0.91 4.95
CA ILE A 258 6.50 -0.19 5.91
C ILE A 258 5.27 -0.05 6.81
N ASN A 259 4.50 -1.12 6.99
CA ASN A 259 3.37 -1.13 7.94
C ASN A 259 3.75 -1.73 9.31
N GLU A 260 2.78 -1.75 10.24
CA GLU A 260 2.95 -2.27 11.62
C GLU A 260 3.10 -3.79 11.69
N ARG A 261 2.90 -4.50 10.57
CA ARG A 261 3.19 -5.93 10.44
C ARG A 261 4.56 -6.18 9.82
N CYS A 262 5.34 -5.12 9.61
CA CYS A 262 6.65 -5.14 8.97
C CYS A 262 6.61 -5.66 7.53
N GLN A 263 5.47 -5.49 6.87
CA GLN A 263 5.37 -5.68 5.43
C GLN A 263 5.89 -4.44 4.75
N ILE A 264 6.76 -4.62 3.76
CA ILE A 264 7.45 -3.54 3.08
C ILE A 264 7.06 -3.57 1.61
N VAL A 265 6.76 -2.40 1.05
CA VAL A 265 6.50 -2.25 -0.38
C VAL A 265 7.45 -1.25 -1.01
N GLY A 266 7.59 -1.33 -2.32
CA GLY A 266 8.49 -0.46 -3.06
C GLY A 266 8.60 -0.89 -4.50
N HIS A 267 9.76 -0.66 -5.10
CA HIS A 267 10.08 -1.14 -6.44
C HIS A 267 11.48 -1.74 -6.51
N SER A 268 11.64 -2.71 -7.41
CA SER A 268 12.91 -3.37 -7.72
C SER A 268 13.05 -3.49 -9.23
N ASP A 269 14.24 -3.20 -9.72
CA ASP A 269 14.61 -3.39 -11.12
C ASP A 269 14.67 -4.88 -11.44
N ILE A 270 13.99 -5.31 -12.51
CA ILE A 270 13.92 -6.71 -12.97
C ILE A 270 14.77 -6.94 -14.24
N GLY A 271 15.59 -5.97 -14.62
CA GLY A 271 16.45 -5.98 -15.79
C GLY A 271 15.79 -5.47 -17.06
N TYR A 272 16.41 -5.82 -18.20
CA TYR A 272 15.93 -5.44 -19.52
C TYR A 272 14.80 -6.35 -19.98
N VAL A 273 13.70 -5.74 -20.41
CA VAL A 273 12.60 -6.46 -21.07
C VAL A 273 12.44 -5.93 -22.49
N ASP A 274 12.41 -6.86 -23.45
CA ASP A 274 12.19 -6.57 -24.86
C ASP A 274 10.76 -6.03 -25.05
N ARG A 275 10.65 -4.80 -25.54
CA ARG A 275 9.39 -4.13 -25.86
C ARG A 275 9.35 -3.81 -27.35
N PRO A 276 8.15 -3.74 -27.98
CA PRO A 276 8.01 -3.46 -29.42
C PRO A 276 8.61 -2.13 -29.92
N TRP A 277 9.19 -1.34 -29.02
CA TRP A 277 9.75 -0.03 -29.23
C TRP A 277 11.13 0.18 -28.58
N GLY A 278 11.79 -0.90 -28.15
CA GLY A 278 13.18 -0.90 -27.66
C GLY A 278 13.33 -1.40 -26.24
N ASP A 279 14.54 -1.85 -25.92
CA ASP A 279 14.92 -2.37 -24.61
C ASP A 279 14.99 -1.23 -23.57
N SER A 280 14.28 -1.40 -22.45
CA SER A 280 14.33 -0.49 -21.31
C SER A 280 14.45 -1.29 -20.01
N HIS A 281 15.19 -0.74 -19.04
CA HIS A 281 15.06 -1.19 -17.65
C HIS A 281 13.63 -0.98 -17.18
N ILE A 282 13.11 -1.95 -16.42
CA ILE A 282 11.78 -1.89 -15.84
C ILE A 282 11.90 -2.17 -14.35
N ASP A 283 11.26 -1.31 -13.59
CA ASP A 283 10.99 -1.54 -12.18
C ASP A 283 9.63 -2.22 -12.03
N HIS A 284 9.58 -3.27 -11.21
CA HIS A 284 8.34 -3.89 -10.76
C HIS A 284 8.09 -3.56 -9.29
N ALA A 285 6.81 -3.36 -8.96
CA ALA A 285 6.39 -3.18 -7.59
C ALA A 285 6.56 -4.50 -6.81
N PHE A 286 7.07 -4.42 -5.58
CA PHE A 286 7.24 -5.61 -4.73
C PHE A 286 6.45 -5.50 -3.42
N LEU A 287 6.18 -6.66 -2.84
CA LEU A 287 5.80 -6.85 -1.44
C LEU A 287 6.83 -7.75 -0.78
N TYR A 288 7.49 -7.27 0.26
CA TYR A 288 8.36 -8.04 1.13
C TYR A 288 7.62 -8.36 2.42
N ASP A 289 7.42 -9.66 2.66
CA ASP A 289 6.71 -10.17 3.83
C ASP A 289 7.33 -11.50 4.26
N ASN A 290 7.52 -11.68 5.56
CA ASN A 290 8.15 -12.88 6.14
C ASN A 290 9.47 -13.28 5.44
N GLU A 291 10.36 -12.32 5.25
CA GLU A 291 11.67 -12.49 4.60
C GLU A 291 11.64 -12.86 3.11
N VAL A 292 10.47 -12.77 2.47
CA VAL A 292 10.29 -13.09 1.05
C VAL A 292 9.86 -11.85 0.28
N MET A 293 10.66 -11.46 -0.70
CA MET A 293 10.28 -10.46 -1.71
C MET A 293 9.46 -11.12 -2.81
N THR A 294 8.24 -10.62 -3.04
CA THR A 294 7.32 -11.10 -4.06
C THR A 294 7.02 -9.98 -5.06
N ASP A 295 7.13 -10.27 -6.35
CA ASP A 295 6.68 -9.37 -7.41
C ASP A 295 5.15 -9.24 -7.39
N LEU A 296 4.62 -8.04 -7.15
CA LEU A 296 3.18 -7.79 -7.05
C LEU A 296 2.45 -8.09 -8.37
N ASN A 297 3.13 -8.07 -9.52
CA ASN A 297 2.55 -8.46 -10.81
C ASN A 297 2.14 -9.93 -10.85
N THR A 298 2.72 -10.78 -9.99
CA THR A 298 2.33 -12.20 -9.87
C THR A 298 1.10 -12.40 -8.99
N LEU A 299 0.69 -11.36 -8.26
CA LEU A 299 -0.40 -11.40 -7.27
C LEU A 299 -1.70 -10.74 -7.76
N ILE A 300 -1.70 -10.23 -8.99
CA ILE A 300 -2.89 -9.70 -9.68
C ILE A 300 -3.30 -10.61 -10.83
N PRO A 301 -4.55 -10.55 -11.32
CA PRO A 301 -4.97 -11.32 -12.49
C PRO A 301 -4.09 -11.00 -13.70
N SER A 302 -3.59 -12.04 -14.38
CA SER A 302 -2.71 -11.89 -15.56
C SER A 302 -3.37 -11.18 -16.75
N ASN A 303 -4.71 -11.11 -16.76
CA ASN A 303 -5.51 -10.39 -17.75
C ASN A 303 -6.03 -9.03 -17.24
N SER A 304 -5.50 -8.52 -16.12
CA SER A 304 -5.89 -7.22 -15.55
C SER A 304 -5.55 -6.03 -16.45
N GLY A 305 -4.62 -6.21 -17.40
CA GLY A 305 -4.07 -5.15 -18.23
C GLY A 305 -3.05 -4.28 -17.50
N TRP A 306 -2.69 -4.61 -16.26
CA TRP A 306 -1.76 -3.84 -15.44
C TRP A 306 -0.36 -4.42 -15.43
N GLU A 307 0.61 -3.52 -15.50
CA GLU A 307 2.02 -3.73 -15.16
C GLU A 307 2.34 -2.77 -14.01
N LEU A 308 2.42 -3.29 -12.79
CA LEU A 308 2.66 -2.55 -11.56
C LEU A 308 4.14 -2.21 -11.46
N MET A 309 4.46 -0.92 -11.46
CA MET A 309 5.85 -0.46 -11.48
C MET A 309 6.34 -0.04 -10.10
N VAL A 310 5.53 0.71 -9.36
CA VAL A 310 5.90 1.22 -8.04
C VAL A 310 4.73 1.08 -7.08
N ALA A 311 4.98 0.45 -5.93
CA ALA A 311 4.11 0.52 -4.77
C ALA A 311 4.66 1.60 -3.83
N THR A 312 3.88 2.65 -3.60
CA THR A 312 4.29 3.84 -2.85
C THR A 312 3.98 3.72 -1.36
N ASP A 313 2.90 3.05 -0.99
CA ASP A 313 2.47 2.94 0.40
C ASP A 313 1.62 1.68 0.67
N ILE A 314 1.59 1.22 1.93
CA ILE A 314 0.88 0.05 2.43
C ILE A 314 0.28 0.29 3.82
N ASN A 315 -1.01 0.02 3.99
CA ASN A 315 -1.66 0.13 5.30
C ASN A 315 -1.63 -1.18 6.11
N ASN A 316 -2.11 -1.14 7.36
CA ASN A 316 -2.12 -2.31 8.26
C ASN A 316 -3.12 -3.40 7.85
N SER A 317 -4.05 -3.10 6.95
CA SER A 317 -4.93 -4.10 6.32
C SER A 317 -4.28 -4.79 5.13
N GLY A 318 -3.07 -4.39 4.73
CA GLY A 318 -2.34 -4.93 3.58
C GLY A 318 -2.84 -4.36 2.25
N GLN A 319 -3.61 -3.28 2.26
CA GLN A 319 -3.93 -2.56 1.04
C GLN A 319 -2.70 -1.78 0.58
N ILE A 320 -2.42 -1.84 -0.72
CA ILE A 320 -1.20 -1.27 -1.30
C ILE A 320 -1.61 -0.25 -2.36
N VAL A 321 -0.99 0.91 -2.37
CA VAL A 321 -1.20 1.93 -3.40
C VAL A 321 0.08 2.18 -4.18
N GLY A 322 -0.07 2.77 -5.35
CA GLY A 322 1.06 3.04 -6.21
C GLY A 322 0.64 3.41 -7.62
N TYR A 323 1.54 3.18 -8.56
CA TYR A 323 1.28 3.44 -9.96
C TYR A 323 2.02 2.47 -10.88
N GLY A 324 1.47 2.32 -12.08
CA GLY A 324 1.99 1.43 -13.11
C GLY A 324 1.47 1.80 -14.49
N VAL A 325 1.73 0.94 -15.46
CA VAL A 325 1.15 1.07 -16.81
C VAL A 325 -0.11 0.23 -16.89
N ARG A 326 -1.13 0.81 -17.49
CA ARG A 326 -2.40 0.13 -17.75
C ARG A 326 -2.65 0.03 -19.25
N ASP A 327 -3.10 -1.14 -19.70
CA ASP A 327 -3.47 -1.45 -21.09
C ASP A 327 -2.37 -1.10 -22.11
N GLY A 328 -1.10 -1.18 -21.69
CA GLY A 328 0.05 -0.86 -22.52
C GLY A 328 0.11 0.60 -22.98
N GLN A 329 -0.35 1.55 -22.17
CA GLN A 329 -0.33 2.97 -22.52
C GLN A 329 1.07 3.59 -22.38
N PHE A 330 1.57 4.13 -23.49
CA PHE A 330 2.83 4.86 -23.57
C PHE A 330 2.68 6.11 -24.44
N GLN A 331 3.45 7.14 -24.12
CA GLN A 331 3.60 8.34 -24.94
C GLN A 331 4.86 8.24 -25.80
N LYS A 332 4.68 8.35 -27.12
CA LYS A 332 5.79 8.36 -28.08
C LYS A 332 6.33 9.77 -28.28
N VAL A 333 7.62 9.95 -28.02
CA VAL A 333 8.35 11.20 -28.29
C VAL A 333 9.45 10.92 -29.30
N CYS A 334 9.49 11.65 -30.41
CA CYS A 334 10.51 11.49 -31.43
C CYS A 334 11.30 12.78 -31.67
N TYR A 335 12.58 12.65 -31.96
CA TYR A 335 13.45 13.73 -32.40
C TYR A 335 14.32 13.31 -33.58
N GLU A 336 14.78 14.29 -34.36
CA GLU A 336 15.68 14.09 -35.49
C GLU A 336 17.12 14.39 -35.07
N GLU A 337 18.03 13.44 -35.31
CA GLU A 337 19.46 13.64 -35.09
C GLU A 337 20.24 13.12 -36.30
N ASN A 338 21.04 13.98 -36.92
CA ASN A 338 21.84 13.66 -38.12
C ASN A 338 21.04 13.00 -39.28
N GLY A 339 19.76 13.37 -39.44
CA GLY A 339 18.88 12.82 -40.46
C GLY A 339 18.30 11.43 -40.12
N THR A 340 18.41 11.01 -38.86
CA THR A 340 17.80 9.81 -38.30
C THR A 340 16.71 10.19 -37.30
N THR A 341 15.50 9.66 -37.48
CA THR A 341 14.42 9.79 -36.50
C THR A 341 14.64 8.82 -35.34
N ASN A 342 14.90 9.34 -34.15
CA ASN A 342 14.94 8.58 -32.90
C ASN A 342 13.62 8.74 -32.16
N CYS A 343 13.01 7.65 -31.69
CA CYS A 343 11.76 7.68 -30.95
C CYS A 343 11.88 6.91 -29.64
N TYR A 344 11.35 7.48 -28.57
CA TYR A 344 11.29 6.91 -27.23
C TYR A 344 9.84 6.80 -26.80
N ASN A 345 9.51 5.74 -26.07
CA ASN A 345 8.19 5.57 -25.46
C ASN A 345 8.30 5.69 -23.95
N PHE A 346 7.55 6.64 -23.40
CA PHE A 346 7.47 6.88 -21.97
C PHE A 346 6.19 6.28 -21.41
N PRO A 347 6.24 5.53 -20.31
CA PRO A 347 5.04 5.06 -19.60
C PRO A 347 4.07 6.21 -19.31
N ILE A 348 2.78 5.99 -19.56
CA ILE A 348 1.74 6.85 -19.01
C ILE A 348 1.25 6.17 -17.72
N TYR A 349 1.59 6.77 -16.57
CA TYR A 349 1.27 6.17 -15.28
C TYR A 349 -0.21 6.30 -14.93
N SER A 350 -0.74 5.20 -14.40
CA SER A 350 -2.07 5.11 -13.82
C SER A 350 -1.94 4.70 -12.36
N ALA A 351 -2.67 5.38 -11.46
CA ALA A 351 -2.66 5.07 -10.05
C ALA A 351 -3.52 3.84 -9.75
N PHE A 352 -3.06 3.00 -8.84
CA PHE A 352 -3.79 1.83 -8.39
C PHE A 352 -3.99 1.81 -6.88
N LEU A 353 -5.05 1.11 -6.47
CA LEU A 353 -5.24 0.55 -5.14
C LEU A 353 -5.38 -0.97 -5.29
N LEU A 354 -4.46 -1.71 -4.69
CA LEU A 354 -4.56 -3.15 -4.49
C LEU A 354 -5.27 -3.42 -3.17
N THR A 355 -6.32 -4.23 -3.22
CA THR A 355 -7.03 -4.69 -2.01
C THR A 355 -6.91 -6.20 -1.91
N PRO A 356 -6.35 -6.73 -0.79
CA PRO A 356 -6.21 -8.16 -0.57
C PRO A 356 -7.54 -8.91 -0.71
N ILE A 357 -7.46 -10.11 -1.26
CA ILE A 357 -8.53 -11.09 -1.28
C ILE A 357 -8.25 -12.09 -0.18
N LEU A 358 -9.21 -12.25 0.73
CA LEU A 358 -9.18 -13.31 1.71
C LEU A 358 -9.58 -14.62 1.03
N GLU A 359 -8.61 -15.51 0.85
CA GLU A 359 -8.86 -16.85 0.34
C GLU A 359 -9.63 -17.67 1.40
N THR A 360 -10.76 -18.23 0.99
CA THR A 360 -11.63 -19.05 1.82
C THR A 360 -11.68 -20.45 1.26
N THR A 361 -11.58 -21.45 2.13
CA THR A 361 -11.79 -22.83 1.72
C THR A 361 -13.29 -23.05 1.53
N ILE A 362 -13.66 -23.58 0.36
CA ILE A 362 -15.05 -23.95 0.07
C ILE A 362 -15.16 -25.44 -0.25
N ASP A 363 -16.34 -25.98 -0.05
CA ASP A 363 -16.70 -27.34 -0.46
C ASP A 363 -18.01 -27.28 -1.27
N ILE A 364 -17.90 -27.58 -2.57
CA ILE A 364 -19.03 -27.66 -3.49
C ILE A 364 -19.71 -29.01 -3.28
N LYS A 365 -20.98 -29.02 -2.85
CA LYS A 365 -21.70 -30.23 -2.44
C LYS A 365 -21.01 -30.99 -1.31
N PRO A 366 -21.04 -30.44 -0.08
CA PRO A 366 -20.41 -31.08 1.06
C PRO A 366 -20.79 -32.55 1.24
N GLY A 367 -19.76 -33.40 1.35
CA GLY A 367 -19.88 -34.85 1.48
C GLY A 367 -19.97 -35.64 0.16
N TYR A 368 -19.69 -35.02 -0.99
CA TYR A 368 -19.65 -35.67 -2.29
C TYR A 368 -18.32 -35.40 -3.01
N ASP A 369 -17.78 -36.37 -3.75
CA ASP A 369 -16.63 -36.21 -4.65
C ASP A 369 -16.76 -37.27 -5.78
N PRO A 370 -16.71 -36.91 -7.08
CA PRO A 370 -16.56 -35.56 -7.65
C PRO A 370 -17.84 -34.74 -7.62
N ASN A 371 -17.65 -33.43 -7.53
CA ASN A 371 -18.70 -32.42 -7.50
C ASN A 371 -19.37 -32.27 -8.87
N SER A 372 -20.23 -33.24 -9.19
CA SER A 372 -20.81 -33.35 -10.54
C SER A 372 -21.90 -32.31 -10.76
N VAL A 373 -21.72 -31.37 -11.68
CA VAL A 373 -22.71 -30.30 -11.96
C VAL A 373 -23.35 -30.52 -13.32
N ASN A 374 -24.68 -30.50 -13.36
CA ASN A 374 -25.44 -30.52 -14.61
C ASN A 374 -26.00 -29.11 -14.87
N PRO A 375 -25.42 -28.32 -15.78
CA PRO A 375 -25.86 -26.94 -16.04
C PRO A 375 -27.33 -26.84 -16.49
N ARG A 376 -27.90 -27.92 -17.05
CA ARG A 376 -29.31 -27.97 -17.49
C ARG A 376 -30.27 -28.13 -16.30
N ASN A 377 -29.81 -28.55 -15.12
CA ASN A 377 -30.62 -28.76 -13.93
C ASN A 377 -31.24 -27.45 -13.41
N ARG A 378 -32.55 -27.45 -13.11
CA ARG A 378 -33.27 -26.29 -12.54
C ARG A 378 -33.17 -26.16 -11.03
N GLY A 379 -32.50 -27.12 -10.38
CA GLY A 379 -32.30 -27.15 -8.95
C GLY A 379 -31.25 -26.16 -8.44
N ARG A 380 -30.80 -26.43 -7.23
CA ARG A 380 -29.79 -25.64 -6.52
C ARG A 380 -28.59 -26.50 -6.18
N ILE A 381 -27.43 -25.87 -6.07
CA ILE A 381 -26.19 -26.49 -5.61
C ILE A 381 -25.82 -25.89 -4.25
N PRO A 382 -25.56 -26.72 -3.21
CA PRO A 382 -25.06 -26.23 -1.92
C PRO A 382 -23.54 -26.05 -1.98
N ILE A 383 -23.05 -24.91 -1.51
CA ILE A 383 -21.62 -24.62 -1.32
C ILE A 383 -21.43 -24.30 0.15
N ALA A 384 -20.49 -24.97 0.82
CA ALA A 384 -20.04 -24.58 2.15
C ALA A 384 -18.83 -23.67 2.05
N ILE A 385 -18.83 -22.60 2.84
CA ILE A 385 -17.65 -21.81 3.18
C ILE A 385 -17.20 -22.31 4.54
N LEU A 386 -16.01 -22.91 4.57
CA LEU A 386 -15.48 -23.59 5.75
C LEU A 386 -14.83 -22.59 6.69
N SER A 387 -15.19 -22.67 7.95
CA SER A 387 -14.53 -21.90 9.01
C SER A 387 -13.20 -22.53 9.38
N THR A 388 -12.32 -21.74 9.98
CA THR A 388 -11.05 -22.18 10.53
C THR A 388 -10.85 -21.57 11.91
N LYS A 389 -9.71 -21.85 12.55
CA LYS A 389 -9.35 -21.20 13.82
C LYS A 389 -9.23 -19.67 13.70
N ASP A 390 -8.92 -19.16 12.51
CA ASP A 390 -8.66 -17.73 12.25
C ASP A 390 -9.79 -17.07 11.44
N PHE A 391 -10.77 -17.85 10.97
CA PHE A 391 -11.88 -17.39 10.14
C PHE A 391 -13.22 -18.00 10.57
N ASP A 392 -14.14 -17.18 11.09
CA ASP A 392 -15.48 -17.58 11.49
C ASP A 392 -16.49 -17.15 10.43
N ALA A 393 -16.68 -17.98 9.41
CA ALA A 393 -17.53 -17.68 8.26
C ALA A 393 -18.95 -17.24 8.65
N PRO A 394 -19.64 -17.86 9.65
CA PRO A 394 -20.96 -17.43 10.09
C PRO A 394 -21.10 -15.96 10.51
N SER A 395 -20.06 -15.40 11.15
CA SER A 395 -20.06 -14.02 11.66
C SER A 395 -19.35 -13.04 10.73
N GLN A 396 -18.35 -13.51 9.99
CA GLN A 396 -17.50 -12.66 9.16
C GLN A 396 -17.96 -12.55 7.71
N VAL A 397 -18.67 -13.53 7.14
CA VAL A 397 -19.10 -13.45 5.72
C VAL A 397 -20.39 -12.64 5.59
N ASP A 398 -20.39 -11.61 4.72
CA ASP A 398 -21.64 -11.02 4.25
C ASP A 398 -22.32 -11.98 3.26
N LYS A 399 -23.22 -12.78 3.80
CA LYS A 399 -23.96 -13.80 3.03
C LYS A 399 -24.73 -13.22 1.84
N LYS A 400 -25.04 -11.92 1.83
CA LYS A 400 -25.80 -11.29 0.74
C LYS A 400 -24.92 -10.87 -0.43
N SER A 401 -23.63 -10.67 -0.22
CA SER A 401 -22.70 -10.31 -1.28
C SER A 401 -22.25 -11.52 -2.10
N LEU A 402 -22.60 -12.74 -1.68
CA LEU A 402 -22.06 -13.95 -2.27
C LEU A 402 -22.56 -14.18 -3.70
N THR A 403 -21.61 -14.48 -4.58
CA THR A 403 -21.81 -14.91 -5.97
C THR A 403 -21.09 -16.24 -6.19
N PHE A 404 -21.55 -17.02 -7.17
CA PHE A 404 -20.96 -18.33 -7.45
C PHE A 404 -21.20 -18.78 -8.87
N GLY A 405 -20.15 -19.29 -9.52
CA GLY A 405 -20.24 -19.90 -10.82
C GLY A 405 -18.92 -20.17 -11.50
N SER A 406 -18.91 -20.06 -12.82
CA SER A 406 -17.75 -20.31 -13.69
C SER A 406 -16.69 -19.23 -13.50
N THR A 407 -17.11 -17.97 -13.38
CA THR A 407 -16.22 -16.84 -13.05
C THR A 407 -16.26 -16.44 -11.58
N GLY A 408 -17.32 -16.85 -10.88
CA GLY A 408 -17.58 -16.47 -9.50
C GLY A 408 -18.33 -15.15 -9.36
N ASP A 409 -18.58 -14.41 -10.46
CA ASP A 409 -19.32 -13.13 -10.45
C ASP A 409 -20.83 -13.32 -10.71
N GLU A 410 -21.25 -14.56 -10.97
CA GLU A 410 -22.64 -14.84 -11.31
C GLU A 410 -23.56 -14.67 -10.10
N GLU A 411 -24.59 -13.84 -10.25
CA GLU A 411 -25.70 -13.64 -9.29
C GLU A 411 -26.60 -14.88 -9.21
N SER A 412 -26.05 -15.96 -8.68
CA SER A 412 -26.71 -17.25 -8.58
C SER A 412 -27.22 -17.56 -7.17
N LEU A 413 -26.91 -16.71 -6.18
CA LEU A 413 -27.30 -16.92 -4.77
C LEU A 413 -28.82 -16.96 -4.60
N ILE A 414 -29.29 -17.96 -3.85
CA ILE A 414 -30.70 -18.10 -3.46
C ILE A 414 -30.88 -17.77 -1.97
N SER A 415 -30.08 -18.41 -1.12
CA SER A 415 -30.21 -18.32 0.33
C SER A 415 -29.05 -19.03 1.03
N CYS A 416 -28.82 -18.71 2.30
CA CYS A 416 -27.89 -19.44 3.16
C CYS A 416 -28.61 -20.07 4.37
N ASN A 417 -27.96 -21.07 4.97
CA ASN A 417 -28.41 -21.68 6.23
C ASN A 417 -28.53 -20.63 7.34
N ARG A 418 -29.61 -20.73 8.12
CA ARG A 418 -29.81 -19.91 9.32
C ARG A 418 -29.26 -20.57 10.59
N ARG A 419 -29.15 -21.89 10.59
CA ARG A 419 -28.60 -22.66 11.70
C ARG A 419 -27.14 -22.92 11.43
N LEU A 420 -26.32 -22.73 12.45
CA LEU A 420 -24.93 -23.14 12.48
C LEU A 420 -24.84 -24.63 12.12
N LYS A 421 -23.87 -24.97 11.29
CA LYS A 421 -23.60 -26.32 10.82
C LYS A 421 -22.11 -26.49 10.70
N ASP A 422 -21.58 -27.52 11.33
CA ASP A 422 -20.26 -28.04 11.04
C ASP A 422 -20.43 -29.13 9.96
N VAL A 423 -20.00 -28.86 8.72
CA VAL A 423 -20.19 -29.78 7.59
C VAL A 423 -19.01 -30.72 7.37
N ASN A 424 -17.82 -30.39 7.87
CA ASN A 424 -16.60 -31.19 7.71
C ASN A 424 -16.19 -31.93 9.01
N GLY A 425 -16.84 -31.64 10.14
CA GLY A 425 -16.64 -32.28 11.43
C GLY A 425 -15.42 -31.77 12.20
N ASP A 426 -14.92 -30.58 11.90
CA ASP A 426 -13.71 -30.02 12.53
C ASP A 426 -13.98 -29.23 13.83
N GLY A 427 -15.24 -29.07 14.20
CA GLY A 427 -15.68 -28.36 15.39
C GLY A 427 -15.91 -26.86 15.19
N PHE A 428 -15.65 -26.31 14.01
CA PHE A 428 -16.02 -24.96 13.61
C PHE A 428 -17.36 -24.98 12.87
N ASN A 429 -18.13 -23.89 13.01
CA ASN A 429 -19.41 -23.79 12.31
C ASN A 429 -19.21 -23.10 10.96
N ASP A 430 -19.79 -23.67 9.93
CA ASP A 430 -19.68 -23.24 8.53
C ASP A 430 -20.94 -22.51 8.04
N VAL A 431 -20.78 -21.84 6.91
CA VAL A 431 -21.87 -21.26 6.14
C VAL A 431 -22.15 -22.11 4.93
N VAL A 432 -23.38 -22.63 4.81
CA VAL A 432 -23.84 -23.35 3.63
C VAL A 432 -24.84 -22.48 2.88
N CYS A 433 -24.43 -22.01 1.70
CA CYS A 433 -25.26 -21.25 0.79
C CYS A 433 -25.72 -22.10 -0.39
N TYR A 434 -26.88 -21.75 -0.93
CA TYR A 434 -27.50 -22.46 -2.04
C TYR A 434 -27.58 -21.55 -3.24
N PHE A 435 -27.10 -22.04 -4.38
CA PHE A 435 -27.00 -21.27 -5.61
C PHE A 435 -27.79 -21.94 -6.73
N LYS A 436 -28.35 -21.16 -7.63
CA LYS A 436 -29.18 -21.60 -8.75
C LYS A 436 -28.29 -22.09 -9.89
N ILE A 437 -28.31 -23.39 -10.16
CA ILE A 437 -27.39 -24.03 -11.12
C ILE A 437 -27.46 -23.40 -12.52
N ARG A 438 -28.64 -23.00 -13.00
CA ARG A 438 -28.76 -22.37 -14.32
C ARG A 438 -28.17 -20.97 -14.42
N SER A 439 -27.92 -20.34 -13.28
CA SER A 439 -27.36 -19.00 -13.20
C SER A 439 -25.84 -19.03 -12.99
N THR A 440 -25.23 -20.18 -12.73
CA THR A 440 -23.79 -20.28 -12.41
C THR A 440 -22.88 -20.20 -13.63
N GLY A 441 -23.40 -19.94 -14.84
CA GLY A 441 -22.59 -19.76 -16.04
C GLY A 441 -21.85 -21.00 -16.58
N PHE A 442 -21.78 -22.11 -15.83
CA PHE A 442 -20.94 -23.27 -16.16
C PHE A 442 -21.14 -23.81 -17.57
N GLN A 443 -20.02 -23.99 -18.26
CA GLN A 443 -19.93 -24.57 -19.60
C GLN A 443 -19.26 -25.95 -19.56
N CYS A 444 -19.49 -26.73 -20.61
CA CYS A 444 -18.78 -27.99 -20.76
C CYS A 444 -17.27 -27.75 -20.91
N GLY A 445 -16.49 -28.36 -20.03
CA GLY A 445 -15.04 -28.15 -19.93
C GLY A 445 -14.60 -27.46 -18.65
N ASP A 446 -15.52 -26.80 -17.93
CA ASP A 446 -15.21 -26.18 -16.64
C ASP A 446 -14.80 -27.26 -15.63
N THR A 447 -13.71 -27.00 -14.90
CA THR A 447 -13.12 -27.94 -13.92
C THR A 447 -13.14 -27.40 -12.50
N GLN A 448 -13.48 -26.12 -12.32
CA GLN A 448 -13.59 -25.47 -11.02
C GLN A 448 -14.86 -24.61 -10.94
N GLY A 449 -15.43 -24.52 -9.74
CA GLY A 449 -16.39 -23.50 -9.37
C GLY A 449 -15.73 -22.47 -8.47
N ILE A 450 -16.08 -21.20 -8.69
CA ILE A 450 -15.52 -20.07 -7.96
C ILE A 450 -16.66 -19.42 -7.17
N LEU A 451 -16.44 -19.22 -5.87
CA LEU A 451 -17.27 -18.43 -4.98
C LEU A 451 -16.57 -17.11 -4.71
N LYS A 452 -17.30 -16.00 -4.82
CA LYS A 452 -16.82 -14.68 -4.41
C LYS A 452 -17.81 -14.03 -3.47
N GLY A 453 -17.35 -13.01 -2.75
CA GLY A 453 -18.18 -12.13 -1.94
C GLY A 453 -17.33 -11.22 -1.11
N ASN A 454 -17.88 -10.75 0.01
CA ASN A 454 -17.18 -9.91 0.95
C ASN A 454 -17.40 -10.44 2.37
N THR A 455 -16.49 -10.11 3.25
CA THR A 455 -16.74 -10.09 4.68
C THR A 455 -17.63 -8.91 5.08
N VAL A 456 -18.14 -8.91 6.31
CA VAL A 456 -19.02 -7.87 6.86
C VAL A 456 -18.32 -6.52 6.96
N ASP A 457 -17.00 -6.50 7.16
CA ASP A 457 -16.15 -5.32 7.15
C ASP A 457 -15.70 -4.89 5.74
N GLY A 458 -16.07 -5.66 4.70
CA GLY A 458 -15.92 -5.29 3.30
C GLY A 458 -14.67 -5.82 2.60
N MET A 459 -13.90 -6.72 3.21
CA MET A 459 -12.79 -7.42 2.56
C MET A 459 -13.34 -8.44 1.56
N SER A 460 -12.81 -8.43 0.33
CA SER A 460 -13.17 -9.41 -0.68
C SER A 460 -12.79 -10.82 -0.24
N ILE A 461 -13.68 -11.80 -0.44
CA ILE A 461 -13.37 -13.22 -0.26
C ILE A 461 -13.46 -13.95 -1.59
N GLU A 462 -12.60 -14.93 -1.77
CA GLU A 462 -12.68 -15.86 -2.89
C GLU A 462 -12.45 -17.29 -2.41
N GLY A 463 -13.21 -18.24 -2.94
CA GLY A 463 -13.01 -19.66 -2.68
C GLY A 463 -13.17 -20.46 -3.95
N ARG A 464 -12.36 -21.51 -4.10
CA ARG A 464 -12.36 -22.38 -5.28
C ARG A 464 -12.46 -23.83 -4.86
N ASP A 465 -13.23 -24.59 -5.61
CA ASP A 465 -13.26 -26.05 -5.48
C ASP A 465 -13.52 -26.70 -6.85
N SER A 466 -13.06 -27.94 -6.99
CA SER A 466 -13.15 -28.71 -8.22
C SER A 466 -14.60 -29.09 -8.53
N ILE A 467 -14.94 -29.15 -9.82
CA ILE A 467 -16.23 -29.63 -10.31
C ILE A 467 -16.06 -30.56 -11.51
N LYS A 468 -17.08 -31.36 -11.77
CA LYS A 468 -17.19 -32.17 -12.99
C LYS A 468 -18.48 -31.86 -13.73
N ILE A 469 -18.40 -31.23 -14.88
CA ILE A 469 -19.60 -30.96 -15.69
C ILE A 469 -20.11 -32.27 -16.32
N VAL A 470 -21.42 -32.53 -16.18
CA VAL A 470 -22.10 -33.72 -16.72
C VAL A 470 -23.26 -33.32 -17.65
N GLN A 471 -23.67 -34.24 -18.52
CA GLN A 471 -24.70 -34.04 -19.55
C GLN A 471 -24.34 -32.94 -20.56
N CYS A 472 -23.12 -33.05 -21.10
CA CYS A 472 -22.60 -32.16 -22.14
C CYS A 472 -23.10 -32.45 -23.57
N GLU A 473 -23.90 -33.50 -23.74
CA GLU A 473 -24.53 -33.88 -25.01
C GLU A 473 -26.03 -33.60 -24.97
#